data_AF-A0A928JGA7-F1
#
_entry.id   AF-A0A928JGA7-F1
#
_cell.length_a   1.000
_cell.length_b   1.000
_cell.length_c   1.000
_cell.angle_alpha   90.00
_cell.angle_beta   90.00
_cell.angle_gamma   90.00
#
_symmetry.space_group_name_H-M   'P 1'
#
loop_
_entity.id
_entity.type
_entity.pdbx_description
1 polymer ?
#
loop_
_entity_poly.entity_id
_entity_poly.type
_entity_poly.pdbx_seq_one_letter_code
_entity_poly.pdbx_strand_id
1 'polypeptide(L)'
;MAIKYKERTEYAGQVIGTDEHMWADGMLEEWAVVWDPVEHERKNVQIGYYGSDGQNLCGCVRCEIDFTPEIAQDIVRTALAHAEVAFTNKIEADKRTVRKGDRVRVVRGRKIPKGTELTVFWIGERPDYMGYNTEKIAGAKDDQGNKVWIKVDYLEVLTERPEPTEEEREDFIEGYLNRNVERTVLNRARRAG
;
A
#
# COMPACT_ATOMS: atom_id res chain seq x y z
N MET A 1 17.25 -0.96 -25.66
CA MET A 1 17.01 -1.83 -26.84
C MET A 1 15.80 -2.73 -26.54
N ALA A 2 14.99 -3.10 -27.54
CA ALA A 2 13.58 -3.49 -27.34
C ALA A 2 13.30 -5.00 -27.41
N ILE A 3 12.25 -5.47 -26.70
CA ILE A 3 11.74 -6.84 -26.82
C ILE A 3 11.15 -7.01 -28.24
N LYS A 4 11.72 -7.92 -29.05
CA LYS A 4 11.19 -8.26 -30.39
C LYS A 4 10.43 -9.59 -30.33
N TYR A 5 9.10 -9.54 -30.33
CA TYR A 5 8.29 -10.68 -30.75
C TYR A 5 8.38 -10.78 -32.28
N LYS A 6 8.19 -11.96 -32.89
CA LYS A 6 8.25 -12.16 -34.37
C LYS A 6 7.66 -10.96 -35.12
N GLU A 7 8.55 -10.11 -35.65
CA GLU A 7 8.29 -8.83 -36.36
C GLU A 7 7.48 -7.75 -35.63
N ARG A 8 7.18 -7.87 -34.33
CA ARG A 8 6.49 -6.83 -33.55
C ARG A 8 7.24 -6.56 -32.24
N THR A 9 7.80 -5.36 -32.14
CA THR A 9 8.34 -4.83 -30.89
C THR A 9 7.18 -4.24 -30.09
N GLU A 10 6.79 -4.88 -28.99
CA GLU A 10 5.71 -4.36 -28.13
C GLU A 10 6.22 -3.49 -26.97
N TYR A 11 7.41 -3.79 -26.44
CA TYR A 11 7.96 -3.05 -25.29
C TYR A 11 9.44 -2.72 -25.53
N ALA A 12 9.71 -1.46 -25.87
CA ALA A 12 11.04 -0.93 -26.13
C ALA A 12 11.52 -0.05 -24.96
N GLY A 13 12.64 -0.42 -24.33
CA GLY A 13 13.47 0.50 -23.55
C GLY A 13 13.20 0.59 -22.04
N GLN A 14 12.60 -0.43 -21.42
CA GLN A 14 12.07 -0.30 -20.05
C GLN A 14 12.16 -1.58 -19.20
N VAL A 15 12.88 -2.60 -19.67
CA VAL A 15 13.02 -3.87 -18.95
C VAL A 15 13.97 -3.66 -17.77
N ILE A 16 13.43 -3.70 -16.55
CA ILE A 16 14.19 -3.49 -15.30
C ILE A 16 14.68 -4.80 -14.69
N GLY A 17 14.14 -5.95 -15.14
CA GLY A 17 14.57 -7.26 -14.69
C GLY A 17 13.80 -8.39 -15.36
N THR A 18 14.08 -9.61 -14.93
CA THR A 18 13.38 -10.83 -15.32
C THR A 18 12.95 -11.59 -14.07
N ASP A 19 11.86 -12.33 -14.17
CA ASP A 19 11.33 -13.17 -13.10
C ASP A 19 10.96 -14.53 -13.67
N GLU A 20 10.98 -15.55 -12.82
CA GLU A 20 10.67 -16.92 -13.20
C GLU A 20 9.73 -17.56 -12.18
N HIS A 21 8.76 -18.33 -12.68
CA HIS A 21 7.84 -19.08 -11.86
C HIS A 21 7.82 -20.54 -12.27
N MET A 22 8.26 -21.42 -11.35
CA MET A 22 8.17 -22.86 -11.51
C MET A 22 6.87 -23.36 -10.89
N TRP A 23 6.04 -23.98 -11.71
CA TRP A 23 4.78 -24.58 -11.32
C TRP A 23 4.99 -25.96 -10.69
N ALA A 24 4.02 -26.40 -9.90
CA ALA A 24 4.09 -27.69 -9.19
C ALA A 24 4.12 -28.92 -10.13
N ASP A 25 3.70 -28.77 -11.38
CA ASP A 25 3.74 -29.79 -12.44
C ASP A 25 5.07 -29.80 -13.22
N GLY A 26 6.05 -28.98 -12.80
CA GLY A 26 7.37 -28.88 -13.42
C GLY A 26 7.43 -27.91 -14.60
N MET A 27 6.34 -27.21 -14.91
CA MET A 27 6.32 -26.19 -15.96
C MET A 27 7.02 -24.92 -15.48
N LEU A 28 7.62 -24.16 -16.40
CA LEU A 28 8.34 -22.92 -16.10
C LEU A 28 7.76 -21.76 -16.91
N GLU A 29 7.45 -20.65 -16.24
CA GLU A 29 7.11 -19.37 -16.87
C GLU A 29 8.23 -18.36 -16.63
N GLU A 30 8.62 -17.66 -17.69
CA GLU A 30 9.57 -16.54 -17.62
C GLU A 30 8.85 -15.23 -17.96
N TRP A 31 9.12 -14.21 -17.17
CA TRP A 31 8.53 -12.89 -17.29
C TRP A 31 9.63 -11.82 -17.39
N ALA A 32 9.44 -10.85 -18.28
CA ALA A 32 10.16 -9.59 -18.23
C ALA A 32 9.41 -8.61 -17.34
N VAL A 33 10.14 -7.98 -16.42
CA VAL A 33 9.63 -6.89 -15.60
C VAL A 33 9.92 -5.58 -16.33
N VAL A 34 8.87 -4.86 -16.70
CA VAL A 34 8.93 -3.64 -17.52
C VAL A 34 8.37 -2.46 -16.73
N TRP A 35 9.05 -1.31 -16.78
CA TRP A 35 8.55 -0.06 -16.22
C TRP A 35 7.93 0.82 -17.29
N ASP A 36 6.63 1.05 -17.26
CA ASP A 36 5.97 1.98 -18.18
C ASP A 36 6.13 3.43 -17.69
N PRO A 37 6.89 4.31 -18.37
CA PRO A 37 7.14 5.69 -17.97
C PRO A 37 6.00 6.63 -18.38
N VAL A 38 5.03 6.17 -19.17
CA VAL A 38 3.82 6.95 -19.49
C VAL A 38 2.82 6.78 -18.37
N GLU A 39 2.58 5.53 -17.97
CA GLU A 39 1.63 5.20 -16.89
C GLU A 39 2.29 5.26 -15.50
N HIS A 40 3.63 5.31 -15.43
CA HIS A 40 4.44 5.20 -14.20
C HIS A 40 4.13 3.92 -13.41
N GLU A 41 4.05 2.79 -14.12
CA GLU A 41 3.64 1.50 -13.55
C GLU A 41 4.57 0.34 -13.92
N ARG A 42 4.71 -0.61 -13.00
CA ARG A 42 5.38 -1.89 -13.26
C ARG A 42 4.41 -2.83 -13.97
N LYS A 43 4.86 -3.40 -15.09
CA LYS A 43 4.15 -4.42 -15.87
C LYS A 43 5.01 -5.68 -15.99
N ASN A 44 4.36 -6.84 -15.98
CA ASN A 44 5.01 -8.11 -16.26
C ASN A 44 4.58 -8.58 -17.66
N VAL A 45 5.56 -8.89 -18.51
CA VAL A 45 5.33 -9.37 -19.88
C VAL A 45 5.87 -10.79 -19.97
N GLN A 46 5.04 -11.75 -20.35
CA GLN A 46 5.48 -13.13 -20.52
C GLN A 46 6.46 -13.22 -21.69
N ILE A 47 7.64 -13.79 -21.46
CA ILE A 47 8.71 -13.93 -22.46
C ILE A 47 9.07 -15.39 -22.75
N GLY A 48 8.65 -16.31 -21.88
CA GLY A 48 8.87 -17.74 -22.04
C GLY A 48 7.86 -18.58 -21.27
N TYR A 49 7.57 -19.76 -21.82
CA TYR A 49 6.75 -20.79 -21.20
C TYR A 49 7.28 -22.14 -21.66
N TYR A 50 7.69 -22.96 -20.71
CA TYR A 50 8.38 -24.22 -20.97
C TYR A 50 7.65 -25.38 -20.32
N GLY A 51 7.57 -26.46 -21.08
CA GLY A 51 7.13 -27.77 -20.62
C GLY A 51 8.01 -28.30 -19.51
N SER A 52 7.49 -29.26 -18.74
CA SER A 52 8.29 -30.00 -17.76
C SER A 52 9.42 -30.82 -18.38
N ASP A 53 9.38 -31.04 -19.69
CA ASP A 53 10.43 -31.63 -20.52
C ASP A 53 11.43 -30.59 -21.08
N GLY A 54 11.29 -29.32 -20.70
CA GLY A 54 12.10 -28.19 -21.17
C GLY A 54 11.75 -27.71 -22.58
N GLN A 55 10.71 -28.26 -23.22
CA GLN A 55 10.27 -27.77 -24.53
C GLN A 55 9.65 -26.39 -24.39
N ASN A 56 10.05 -25.47 -25.24
CA ASN A 56 9.43 -24.16 -25.29
C ASN A 56 8.07 -24.22 -26.00
N LEU A 57 7.02 -23.86 -25.28
CA LEU A 57 5.64 -23.98 -25.71
C LEU A 57 5.06 -22.67 -26.29
N CYS A 58 5.67 -21.50 -26.04
CA CYS A 58 5.14 -20.21 -26.50
C CYS A 58 6.09 -19.40 -27.41
N GLY A 59 7.29 -19.91 -27.69
CA GLY A 59 8.36 -19.21 -28.41
C GLY A 59 9.16 -18.29 -27.49
N CYS A 60 10.49 -18.42 -27.50
CA CYS A 60 11.38 -17.64 -26.65
C CYS A 60 11.44 -16.22 -27.19
N VAL A 61 11.12 -15.25 -26.35
CA VAL A 61 11.38 -13.85 -26.65
C VAL A 61 12.62 -13.45 -25.87
N ARG A 62 13.70 -13.11 -26.58
CA ARG A 62 14.86 -12.53 -25.91
C ARG A 62 14.51 -11.11 -25.47
N CYS A 63 14.57 -10.87 -24.17
CA CYS A 63 14.56 -9.52 -23.62
C CYS A 63 16.00 -9.08 -23.31
N GLU A 64 16.25 -7.79 -23.41
CA GLU A 64 17.49 -7.17 -22.97
C GLU A 64 17.13 -6.19 -21.86
N ILE A 65 17.84 -6.31 -20.73
CA ILE A 65 17.64 -5.41 -19.59
C ILE A 65 18.18 -4.04 -19.97
N ASP A 66 17.29 -3.06 -20.03
CA ASP A 66 17.59 -1.66 -20.37
C ASP A 66 17.21 -0.78 -19.18
N PHE A 67 17.92 -0.98 -18.07
CA PHE A 67 17.66 -0.27 -16.84
C PHE A 67 18.54 0.97 -16.76
N THR A 68 18.06 2.11 -17.21
CA THR A 68 18.83 3.36 -17.15
C THR A 68 18.70 4.06 -15.79
N PRO A 69 19.67 4.91 -15.39
CA PRO A 69 19.53 5.72 -14.19
C PRO A 69 18.29 6.64 -14.19
N GLU A 70 17.86 7.12 -15.35
CA GLU A 70 16.67 7.96 -15.51
C GLU A 70 15.40 7.19 -15.18
N ILE A 71 15.29 5.94 -15.63
CA ILE A 71 14.19 5.04 -15.25
C ILE A 71 14.22 4.78 -13.74
N ALA A 72 15.40 4.59 -13.16
CA ALA A 72 15.52 4.42 -11.71
C ALA A 72 15.04 5.66 -10.94
N GLN A 73 15.38 6.87 -11.41
CA GLN A 73 14.89 8.12 -10.83
C GLN A 73 13.37 8.26 -10.99
N ASP A 74 12.82 7.87 -12.13
CA ASP A 74 11.38 7.91 -12.36
C ASP A 74 10.62 6.99 -11.40
N ILE A 75 11.09 5.75 -11.23
CA ILE A 75 10.53 4.79 -10.25
C ILE A 75 10.56 5.37 -8.84
N VAL A 76 11.69 5.96 -8.43
CA VAL A 76 11.84 6.57 -7.10
C VAL A 76 10.89 7.76 -6.93
N ARG A 77 10.76 8.61 -7.95
CA ARG A 77 9.84 9.76 -7.93
C ARG A 77 8.38 9.32 -7.79
N THR A 78 7.97 8.28 -8.52
CA THR A 78 6.62 7.72 -8.40
C THR A 78 6.40 7.12 -7.02
N ALA A 79 7.38 6.38 -6.49
CA ALA A 79 7.30 5.82 -5.15
C ALA A 79 7.22 6.90 -4.06
N LEU A 80 7.94 8.03 -4.23
CA LEU A 80 7.84 9.19 -3.35
C LEU A 80 6.43 9.79 -3.38
N ALA A 81 5.84 9.99 -4.56
CA ALA A 81 4.47 10.50 -4.68
C ALA A 81 3.46 9.59 -3.96
N HIS A 82 3.61 8.27 -4.11
CA HIS A 82 2.78 7.30 -3.38
C HIS A 82 3.02 7.34 -1.87
N ALA A 83 4.26 7.54 -1.43
CA ALA A 83 4.60 7.66 -0.01
C ALA A 83 3.92 8.87 0.63
N GLU A 84 3.89 10.03 -0.04
CA GLU A 84 3.20 11.24 0.44
C GLU A 84 1.69 11.03 0.59
N VAL A 85 1.06 10.39 -0.40
CA VAL A 85 -0.36 10.06 -0.36
C VAL A 85 -0.64 9.06 0.78
N ALA A 86 0.19 8.03 0.93
CA ALA A 86 0.07 7.04 1.99
C ALA A 86 0.26 7.67 3.38
N PHE A 87 1.20 8.61 3.53
CA PHE A 87 1.43 9.34 4.77
C PHE A 87 0.22 10.21 5.14
N THR A 88 -0.31 10.97 4.18
CA THR A 88 -1.52 11.77 4.36
C THR A 88 -2.70 10.91 4.79
N ASN A 89 -2.93 9.78 4.10
CA ASN A 89 -3.99 8.84 4.46
C ASN A 89 -3.78 8.24 5.86
N LYS A 90 -2.53 7.96 6.26
CA LYS A 90 -2.20 7.48 7.60
C LYS A 90 -2.54 8.53 8.65
N ILE A 91 -2.21 9.80 8.44
CA ILE A 91 -2.54 10.89 9.37
C ILE A 91 -4.06 11.06 9.50
N GLU A 92 -4.77 11.06 8.38
CA GLU A 92 -6.23 11.17 8.37
C GLU A 92 -6.90 9.98 9.08
N ALA A 93 -6.41 8.76 8.83
CA ALA A 93 -6.86 7.58 9.55
C ALA A 93 -6.55 7.68 11.04
N ASP A 94 -5.38 8.20 11.40
CA ASP A 94 -5.02 8.42 12.79
C ASP A 94 -5.96 9.41 13.46
N LYS A 95 -6.17 10.59 12.88
CA LYS A 95 -7.09 11.64 13.37
C LYS A 95 -8.50 11.10 13.65
N ARG A 96 -8.98 10.15 12.84
CA ARG A 96 -10.29 9.50 13.00
C ARG A 96 -10.32 8.35 14.00
N THR A 97 -9.16 7.79 14.36
CA THR A 97 -9.08 6.61 15.23
C THR A 97 -9.41 6.98 16.66
N VAL A 98 -10.55 6.54 17.20
CA VAL A 98 -10.91 6.80 18.61
C VAL A 98 -9.90 6.13 19.56
N ARG A 99 -9.40 6.88 20.54
CA ARG A 99 -8.49 6.42 21.60
C ARG A 99 -9.07 6.68 22.98
N LYS A 100 -8.51 6.00 23.99
CA LYS A 100 -8.81 6.32 25.39
C LYS A 100 -8.38 7.75 25.70
N GLY A 101 -9.26 8.51 26.35
CA GLY A 101 -9.07 9.92 26.66
C GLY A 101 -9.68 10.86 25.62
N ASP A 102 -10.06 10.37 24.44
CA ASP A 102 -10.63 11.23 23.41
C ASP A 102 -12.01 11.76 23.82
N ARG A 103 -12.24 13.03 23.48
CA ARG A 103 -13.57 13.60 23.38
C ARG A 103 -14.16 13.21 22.04
N VAL A 104 -15.36 12.68 22.04
CA VAL A 104 -16.02 12.15 20.85
C VAL A 104 -17.46 12.64 20.78
N ARG A 105 -18.02 12.68 19.56
CA ARG A 105 -19.43 12.97 19.30
C ARG A 105 -20.13 11.76 18.73
N VAL A 106 -21.33 11.47 19.23
CA VAL A 106 -22.19 10.41 18.68
C VAL A 106 -22.78 10.87 17.35
N VAL A 107 -22.38 10.23 16.24
CA VAL A 107 -22.91 10.51 14.90
C VAL A 107 -23.97 9.51 14.45
N ARG A 108 -23.97 8.31 15.05
CA ARG A 108 -24.91 7.22 14.75
C ARG A 108 -25.37 6.54 16.04
N GLY A 109 -26.57 5.98 16.02
CA GLY A 109 -27.11 5.23 17.16
C GLY A 109 -28.60 5.47 17.41
N ARG A 110 -29.24 4.49 18.05
CA ARG A 110 -30.65 4.56 18.50
C ARG A 110 -30.79 4.88 19.99
N LYS A 111 -29.86 4.38 20.81
CA LYS A 111 -29.95 4.43 22.28
C LYS A 111 -29.37 5.71 22.88
N ILE A 112 -28.37 6.29 22.23
CA ILE A 112 -27.75 7.55 22.62
C ILE A 112 -28.12 8.58 21.55
N PRO A 113 -28.64 9.75 21.92
CA PRO A 113 -28.94 10.81 20.96
C PRO A 113 -27.73 11.17 20.11
N LYS A 114 -27.96 11.48 18.83
CA LYS A 114 -26.92 12.02 17.97
C LYS A 114 -26.54 13.42 18.44
N GLY A 115 -25.26 13.76 18.36
CA GLY A 115 -24.70 15.02 18.84
C GLY A 115 -24.25 14.98 20.30
N THR A 116 -24.56 13.92 21.07
CA THR A 116 -24.05 13.76 22.44
C THR A 116 -22.54 13.68 22.43
N GLU A 117 -21.88 14.52 23.24
CA GLU A 117 -20.44 14.48 23.45
C GLU A 117 -20.11 13.55 24.62
N LEU A 118 -19.08 12.73 24.44
CA LEU A 118 -18.65 11.74 25.41
C LEU A 118 -17.13 11.79 25.57
N THR A 119 -16.63 11.36 26.72
CA THR A 119 -15.20 11.15 26.97
C THR A 119 -14.91 9.66 27.08
N VAL A 120 -14.07 9.14 26.18
CA VAL A 120 -13.73 7.71 26.12
C VAL A 120 -12.79 7.34 27.25
N PHE A 121 -13.11 6.29 28.01
CA PHE A 121 -12.25 5.78 29.09
C PHE A 121 -11.76 4.35 28.86
N TRP A 122 -12.37 3.63 27.92
CA TRP A 122 -12.01 2.25 27.59
C TRP A 122 -12.34 1.94 26.13
N ILE A 123 -11.52 1.10 25.50
CA ILE A 123 -11.77 0.53 24.18
C ILE A 123 -11.45 -0.96 24.26
N GLY A 124 -12.29 -1.77 23.66
CA GLY A 124 -12.02 -3.18 23.48
C GLY A 124 -12.79 -3.75 22.32
N GLU A 125 -12.61 -5.05 22.14
CA GLU A 125 -13.07 -5.79 20.98
C GLU A 125 -14.02 -6.90 21.41
N ARG A 126 -15.03 -7.16 20.58
CA ARG A 126 -15.93 -8.31 20.75
C ARG A 126 -16.29 -8.87 19.38
N PRO A 127 -16.69 -10.15 19.28
CA PRO A 127 -17.31 -10.66 18.07
C PRO A 127 -18.53 -9.83 17.69
N ASP A 128 -18.74 -9.64 16.40
CA ASP A 128 -19.96 -9.08 15.85
C ASP A 128 -21.17 -10.00 16.14
N TYR A 129 -22.38 -9.54 15.82
CA TYR A 129 -23.59 -10.32 16.08
C TYR A 129 -23.58 -11.69 15.38
N MET A 130 -22.90 -11.81 14.24
CA MET A 130 -22.82 -13.05 13.47
C MET A 130 -21.65 -13.95 13.89
N GLY A 131 -20.71 -13.44 14.68
CA GLY A 131 -19.49 -14.13 15.12
C GLY A 131 -18.40 -14.26 14.05
N TYR A 132 -18.55 -13.63 12.89
CA TYR A 132 -17.58 -13.73 11.78
C TYR A 132 -16.53 -12.63 11.81
N ASN A 133 -16.85 -11.47 12.38
CA ASN A 133 -15.95 -10.34 12.47
C ASN A 133 -15.81 -9.85 13.91
N THR A 134 -14.89 -8.93 14.13
CA THR A 134 -14.68 -8.26 15.41
C THR A 134 -15.14 -6.81 15.32
N GLU A 135 -15.95 -6.38 16.27
CA GLU A 135 -16.38 -4.98 16.43
C GLU A 135 -15.62 -4.32 17.58
N LYS A 136 -15.21 -3.07 17.38
CA LYS A 136 -14.65 -2.24 18.44
C LYS A 136 -15.74 -1.52 19.21
N ILE A 137 -15.71 -1.64 20.54
CA ILE A 137 -16.63 -0.99 21.47
C ILE A 137 -15.86 -0.02 22.33
N ALA A 138 -16.35 1.22 22.41
CA ALA A 138 -15.89 2.23 23.34
C ALA A 138 -16.78 2.26 24.59
N GLY A 139 -16.15 2.25 25.75
CA GLY A 139 -16.75 2.70 26.99
C GLY A 139 -16.48 4.20 27.14
N ALA A 140 -17.53 5.01 27.19
CA ALA A 140 -17.43 6.47 27.28
C ALA A 140 -18.34 7.02 28.39
N LYS A 141 -18.04 8.24 28.86
CA LYS A 141 -18.85 8.95 29.86
C LYS A 141 -19.46 10.21 29.26
N ASP A 142 -20.70 10.52 29.62
CA ASP A 142 -21.29 11.82 29.36
C ASP A 142 -20.77 12.88 30.36
N ASP A 143 -21.25 14.11 30.21
CA ASP A 143 -20.97 15.26 31.09
C ASP A 143 -21.42 15.04 32.54
N GLN A 144 -22.46 14.22 32.74
CA GLN A 144 -22.97 13.83 34.06
C GLN A 144 -22.20 12.64 34.68
N GLY A 145 -21.27 12.04 33.94
CA GLY A 145 -20.45 10.90 34.38
C GLY A 145 -21.12 9.53 34.21
N ASN A 146 -22.30 9.46 33.58
CA ASN A 146 -22.96 8.20 33.24
C ASN A 146 -22.16 7.43 32.21
N LYS A 147 -22.02 6.13 32.41
CA LYS A 147 -21.25 5.25 31.52
C LYS A 147 -22.14 4.74 30.39
N VAL A 148 -21.63 4.82 29.17
CA VAL A 148 -22.26 4.29 27.98
C VAL A 148 -21.30 3.39 27.22
N TRP A 149 -21.86 2.40 26.54
CA TRP A 149 -21.13 1.47 25.69
C TRP A 149 -21.65 1.64 24.26
N ILE A 150 -20.76 1.97 23.34
CA ILE A 150 -21.12 2.31 21.96
C ILE A 150 -20.04 1.82 21.00
N LYS A 151 -20.44 1.44 19.78
CA LYS A 151 -19.49 1.05 18.73
C LYS A 151 -18.59 2.24 18.37
N VAL A 152 -17.30 1.97 18.17
CA VAL A 152 -16.33 3.00 17.78
C VAL A 152 -16.76 3.68 16.47
N ASP A 153 -17.28 2.92 15.51
CA ASP A 153 -17.75 3.44 14.21
C ASP A 153 -18.91 4.43 14.28
N TYR A 154 -19.53 4.59 15.46
CA TYR A 154 -20.63 5.52 15.68
C TYR A 154 -20.17 6.84 16.30
N LEU A 155 -18.86 6.97 16.50
CA LEU A 155 -18.23 8.10 17.14
C LEU A 155 -17.38 8.88 16.12
N GLU A 156 -17.37 10.20 16.29
CA GLU A 156 -16.46 11.12 15.62
C GLU A 156 -15.52 11.72 16.68
N VAL A 157 -14.21 11.75 16.41
CA VAL A 157 -13.22 12.32 17.33
C VAL A 157 -13.28 13.85 17.26
N LEU A 158 -13.40 14.50 18.43
CA LEU A 158 -13.34 15.95 18.58
C LEU A 158 -12.00 16.43 19.15
N THR A 159 -11.19 15.52 19.69
CA THR A 159 -9.86 15.85 20.21
C THR A 159 -8.94 16.27 19.07
N GLU A 160 -8.43 17.49 19.14
CA GLU A 160 -7.35 17.95 18.27
C GLU A 160 -6.07 17.16 18.54
N ARG A 161 -5.41 16.72 17.48
CA ARG A 161 -4.13 16.03 17.55
C ARG A 161 -3.05 16.94 17.00
N PRO A 162 -1.82 16.86 17.55
CA PRO A 162 -0.70 17.57 16.96
C PRO A 162 -0.52 17.12 15.51
N GLU A 163 -0.20 18.08 14.65
CA GLU A 163 0.27 17.74 13.30
C GLU A 163 1.61 17.00 13.42
N PRO A 164 1.87 16.05 12.51
CA PRO A 164 3.10 15.28 12.54
C PRO A 164 4.32 16.19 12.31
N THR A 165 5.46 15.77 12.85
CA THR A 165 6.72 16.48 12.65
C THR A 165 7.31 16.16 11.27
N GLU A 166 8.26 16.98 10.83
CA GLU A 166 9.03 16.72 9.61
C GLU A 166 9.83 15.42 9.72
N GLU A 167 10.41 15.14 10.90
CA GLU A 167 11.12 13.90 11.19
C GLU A 167 10.21 12.66 11.04
N GLU A 168 8.99 12.70 11.56
CA GLU A 168 8.03 11.59 11.40
C GLU A 168 7.63 11.36 9.94
N ARG A 169 7.60 12.43 9.14
CA ARG A 169 7.35 12.35 7.69
C ARG A 169 8.54 11.71 6.98
N GLU A 170 9.75 12.17 7.24
CA GLU A 170 10.97 11.64 6.63
C GLU A 170 11.16 10.16 6.96
N ASP A 171 11.03 9.78 8.24
CA ASP A 171 11.11 8.39 8.69
C ASP A 171 10.07 7.50 7.99
N PHE A 172 8.85 8.00 7.82
CA PHE A 172 7.80 7.27 7.12
C PHE A 172 8.13 7.07 5.64
N ILE A 173 8.58 8.14 4.97
CA ILE A 173 8.92 8.10 3.54
C ILE A 173 10.10 7.16 3.30
N GLU A 174 11.16 7.26 4.10
CA GLU A 174 12.32 6.37 4.01
C GLU A 174 11.90 4.91 4.24
N GLY A 175 11.11 4.65 5.29
CA GLY A 175 10.58 3.33 5.57
C GLY A 175 9.64 2.81 4.47
N TYR A 176 8.92 3.69 3.78
CA TYR A 176 8.09 3.33 2.63
C TYR A 176 8.95 2.94 1.42
N LEU A 177 9.95 3.76 1.07
CA LEU A 177 10.86 3.49 -0.04
C LEU A 177 11.62 2.18 0.16
N ASN A 178 12.17 1.96 1.36
CA ASN A 178 12.92 0.74 1.66
C ASN A 178 12.08 -0.55 1.60
N ARG A 179 10.74 -0.45 1.74
CA ARG A 179 9.83 -1.59 1.64
C ARG A 179 9.28 -1.82 0.24
N ASN A 180 9.09 -0.74 -0.53
CA ASN A 180 8.36 -0.79 -1.80
C ASN A 180 9.27 -0.63 -3.03
N VAL A 181 10.52 -0.20 -2.85
CA VAL A 181 11.48 0.01 -3.93
C VAL A 181 12.70 -0.88 -3.69
N GLU A 182 13.09 -1.65 -4.71
CA GLU A 182 14.26 -2.50 -4.61
C GLU A 182 15.54 -1.68 -4.38
N ARG A 183 16.44 -2.21 -3.55
CA ARG A 183 17.71 -1.54 -3.22
C ARG A 183 18.59 -1.28 -4.45
N THR A 184 18.50 -2.16 -5.44
CA THR A 184 19.15 -2.01 -6.76
C THR A 184 18.69 -0.74 -7.47
N VAL A 185 17.39 -0.45 -7.44
CA VAL A 185 16.78 0.74 -8.02
C VAL A 185 17.24 2.00 -7.28
N LEU A 186 17.17 2.00 -5.95
CA LEU A 186 17.61 3.13 -5.13
C LEU A 186 19.09 3.47 -5.36
N ASN A 187 19.95 2.44 -5.40
CA ASN A 187 21.38 2.63 -5.65
C ASN A 187 21.66 3.17 -7.06
N ARG A 188 20.87 2.75 -8.06
CA ARG A 188 21.06 3.20 -9.45
C ARG A 188 20.58 4.63 -9.66
N ALA A 189 19.46 5.01 -9.04
CA ALA A 189 18.95 6.39 -9.05
C ALA A 189 19.99 7.38 -8.46
N ARG A 190 20.67 6.99 -7.38
CA ARG A 190 21.73 7.79 -6.73
C ARG A 190 22.98 8.00 -7.59
N ARG A 191 23.23 7.15 -8.59
CA ARG A 191 24.41 7.25 -9.47
C ARG A 191 24.23 8.22 -10.64
N ALA A 192 23.02 8.74 -10.86
CA ALA A 192 22.74 9.73 -11.89
C ALA A 192 22.74 11.19 -11.41
N GLY A 193 22.86 11.43 -10.11
CA GLY A 193 23.12 12.75 -9.54
C GLY A 193 24.59 12.91 -9.20
#